data_AF-A0A182PUF9-F1
#
_entry.id   AF-A0A182PUF9-F1
#
_cell.length_a   1.000
_cell.length_b   1.000
_cell.length_c   1.000
_cell.angle_alpha   90.00
_cell.angle_beta   90.00
_cell.angle_gamma   90.00
#
_symmetry.space_group_name_H-M   'P 1'
#
loop_
_entity.id
_entity.type
_entity.pdbx_description
1 polymer ?
#
loop_
_entity_poly.entity_id
_entity_poly.type
_entity_poly.pdbx_seq_one_letter_code
_entity_poly.pdbx_strand_id
1 'polypeptide(L)' 'VYVGALSLHYEALSVEASKQTTAEEIVSCIVERLGLTGNNYELAEVAGECKERRLSAHEKPVSVMLLWPMHSEKDFHR' A
#
# COMPACT_ATOMS: atom_id res chain seq x y z
N VAL A 1 -0.54 1.68 4.76
CA VAL A 1 -0.99 2.17 3.43
C VAL A 1 -1.09 3.67 3.50
N TYR A 2 -0.37 4.41 2.65
CA TYR A 2 -0.49 5.87 2.59
C TYR A 2 -1.79 6.26 1.90
N VAL A 3 -2.59 7.09 2.55
CA VAL A 3 -3.94 7.50 2.11
C VAL A 3 -4.16 9.01 2.19
N GLY A 4 -3.12 9.81 2.46
CA GLY A 4 -3.24 11.26 2.65
C GLY A 4 -3.87 12.03 1.48
N ALA A 5 -3.76 11.51 0.26
CA ALA A 5 -4.45 12.09 -0.90
C ALA A 5 -5.98 11.85 -0.89
N LEU A 6 -6.45 10.84 -0.14
CA LEU A 6 -7.85 10.41 -0.06
C LEU A 6 -8.51 10.75 1.28
N SER A 7 -7.73 11.18 2.29
CA SER A 7 -8.24 11.51 3.61
C SER A 7 -7.59 12.78 4.17
N LEU A 8 -8.40 13.73 4.62
CA LEU A 8 -7.93 14.92 5.34
C LEU A 8 -7.50 14.62 6.79
N HIS A 9 -7.80 13.43 7.29
CA HIS A 9 -7.58 13.06 8.70
C HIS A 9 -6.42 12.11 8.89
N TYR A 10 -6.08 11.32 7.88
CA TYR A 10 -5.08 10.26 7.98
C TYR A 10 -4.08 10.36 6.85
N GLU A 11 -2.80 10.50 7.18
CA GLU A 11 -1.71 10.35 6.22
C GLU A 11 -1.55 8.89 5.79
N ALA A 12 -1.72 7.96 6.74
CA ALA A 12 -1.63 6.52 6.51
C ALA A 12 -2.56 5.74 7.44
N LEU A 13 -2.95 4.55 6.98
CA LEU A 13 -3.71 3.56 7.75
C LEU A 13 -2.94 2.24 7.84
N SER A 14 -2.95 1.64 9.03
CA SER A 14 -2.44 0.29 9.27
C SER A 14 -3.51 -0.74 8.92
N VAL A 15 -3.11 -1.75 8.14
CA VAL A 15 -3.95 -2.87 7.71
C VAL A 15 -3.23 -4.16 8.12
N GLU A 16 -3.92 -5.04 8.83
CA GLU A 16 -3.41 -6.37 9.11
C GLU A 16 -3.48 -7.20 7.83
N ALA A 17 -2.35 -7.80 7.43
CA ALA A 17 -2.24 -8.55 6.20
C ALA A 17 -1.26 -9.71 6.34
N SER A 18 -1.56 -10.81 5.67
CA SER A 18 -0.68 -11.98 5.54
C SER A 18 -0.01 -11.99 4.16
N LYS A 19 0.93 -12.93 3.94
CA LYS A 19 1.51 -13.19 2.61
C LYS A 19 0.48 -13.59 1.55
N GLN A 20 -0.72 -14.00 1.98
CA GLN A 20 -1.83 -14.41 1.10
C GLN A 20 -2.88 -13.32 0.93
N THR A 21 -2.80 -12.19 1.62
CA THR A 21 -3.75 -11.09 1.44
C THR A 21 -3.51 -10.41 0.09
N THR A 22 -4.56 -10.24 -0.72
CA THR A 22 -4.51 -9.58 -2.03
C THR A 22 -4.51 -8.06 -1.91
N ALA A 23 -4.10 -7.39 -2.99
CA ALA A 23 -4.25 -5.95 -3.11
C ALA A 23 -5.73 -5.52 -3.03
N GLU A 24 -6.65 -6.28 -3.65
CA GLU A 24 -8.09 -6.02 -3.59
C GLU A 24 -8.66 -6.10 -2.17
N GLU A 25 -8.23 -7.06 -1.35
CA GLU A 25 -8.63 -7.17 0.06
C GLU A 25 -8.19 -5.94 0.85
N ILE A 26 -6.94 -5.48 0.64
CA ILE A 26 -6.43 -4.28 1.29
C ILE A 26 -7.19 -3.03 0.83
N VAL A 27 -7.41 -2.86 -0.48
CA VAL A 27 -8.18 -1.75 -1.04
C VAL A 27 -9.60 -1.72 -0.45
N SER A 28 -10.28 -2.87 -0.42
CA SER A 28 -11.63 -2.97 0.14
C SER A 28 -11.67 -2.54 1.60
N CYS A 29 -10.70 -3.01 2.40
CA CYS A 29 -10.56 -2.62 3.81
C CYS A 29 -10.36 -1.11 3.98
N ILE A 30 -9.51 -0.49 3.15
CA ILE A 30 -9.24 0.95 3.19
C ILE A 30 -10.45 1.76 2.76
N VAL A 31 -11.11 1.37 1.66
CA VAL A 31 -12.30 2.03 1.13
C VAL A 31 -13.42 2.03 2.16
N GLU A 32 -13.68 0.88 2.79
CA GLU A 32 -14.67 0.76 3.87
C GLU A 32 -14.31 1.65 5.06
N ARG A 33 -13.05 1.60 5.52
CA ARG A 33 -12.60 2.36 6.70
C ARG A 33 -12.64 3.88 6.49
N LEU A 34 -12.41 4.34 5.27
CA LEU A 34 -12.46 5.76 4.91
C LEU A 34 -13.85 6.23 4.44
N GLY A 35 -14.81 5.31 4.26
CA GLY A 35 -16.14 5.64 3.74
C GLY A 35 -16.09 6.18 2.30
N LEU A 36 -15.14 5.73 1.50
CA LEU A 36 -14.96 6.22 0.13
C LEU A 36 -16.05 5.65 -0.80
N THR A 37 -16.52 6.47 -1.73
CA THR A 37 -17.49 6.05 -2.75
C THR A 37 -16.77 5.72 -4.06
N GLY A 38 -17.23 4.68 -4.77
CA GLY A 38 -16.73 4.29 -6.09
C GLY A 38 -15.82 3.05 -6.08
N ASN A 39 -15.46 2.59 -7.28
CA ASN A 39 -14.85 1.26 -7.48
C ASN A 39 -13.46 1.35 -8.15
N ASN A 40 -12.91 2.56 -8.27
CA ASN A 40 -11.72 2.84 -9.09
C ASN A 40 -10.48 3.06 -8.22
N TYR A 41 -10.42 2.41 -7.05
CA TYR A 41 -9.28 2.49 -6.15
C TYR A 41 -8.33 1.32 -6.42
N GLU A 42 -7.05 1.59 -6.37
CA GLU A 42 -6.00 0.62 -6.57
C GLU A 42 -4.85 0.84 -5.60
N LEU A 43 -4.01 -0.19 -5.46
CA LEU A 43 -2.81 -0.12 -4.64
C LEU A 43 -1.60 0.01 -5.56
N ALA A 44 -0.69 0.91 -5.23
CA ALA A 44 0.61 1.02 -5.89
C ALA A 44 1.73 0.83 -4.87
N GLU A 45 2.79 0.15 -5.29
CA GLU A 45 4.06 0.22 -4.59
C GLU A 45 4.85 1.44 -5.05
N VAL A 46 5.53 2.09 -4.10
CA VAL A 46 6.33 3.29 -4.37
C VAL A 46 7.79 2.95 -4.08
N ALA A 47 8.63 3.00 -5.12
CA ALA A 47 10.05 2.70 -5.09
C ALA A 47 10.88 3.99 -5.23
N GLY A 48 11.03 4.72 -4.13
CA GLY A 48 11.68 6.04 -4.09
C GLY A 48 10.74 7.19 -4.43
N GLU A 49 11.27 8.41 -4.55
CA GLU A 49 10.46 9.64 -4.48
C GLU A 49 9.45 9.84 -5.63
N CYS A 50 9.65 9.21 -6.80
CA CYS A 50 8.77 9.45 -7.97
C CYS A 50 8.52 8.20 -8.83
N LYS A 51 8.83 6.99 -8.35
CA LYS A 51 8.56 5.76 -9.12
C LYS A 51 7.50 4.96 -8.40
N GLU A 52 6.36 4.80 -9.05
CA GLU A 52 5.30 3.91 -8.60
C GLU A 52 5.07 2.78 -9.60
N ARG A 53 4.69 1.61 -9.08
CA ARG A 53 4.16 0.52 -9.88
C ARG A 53 2.80 0.12 -9.32
N ARG A 54 1.79 0.15 -10.18
CA ARG A 54 0.47 -0.38 -9.85
C ARG A 54 0.55 -1.88 -9.54
N LEU A 55 -0.07 -2.29 -8.44
CA LEU A 55 -0.31 -3.68 -8.10
C LEU A 55 -1.65 -4.14 -8.70
N SER A 56 -1.65 -5.28 -9.38
CA SER A 56 -2.90 -5.90 -9.81
C SER A 56 -3.73 -6.32 -8.59
N ALA A 57 -5.05 -6.38 -8.75
CA ALA A 57 -5.99 -6.79 -7.71
C ALA A 57 -5.62 -8.11 -7.01
N HIS A 58 -4.97 -9.04 -7.72
CA HIS A 58 -4.66 -10.39 -7.23
C HIS A 58 -3.22 -10.53 -6.71
N GLU A 59 -2.38 -9.51 -6.92
CA GLU A 59 -1.03 -9.50 -6.33
C GLU A 59 -1.13 -9.49 -4.80
N LYS A 60 -0.10 -10.02 -4.14
CA LYS A 60 -0.03 -10.14 -2.69
C LYS A 60 0.94 -9.09 -2.13
N PRO A 61 0.49 -7.93 -1.63
CA PRO A 61 1.37 -6.80 -1.34
C PRO A 61 2.45 -7.12 -0.31
N VAL A 62 2.14 -7.94 0.69
CA VAL A 62 3.14 -8.40 1.68
C VAL A 62 4.23 -9.23 1.01
N SER A 63 3.88 -10.11 0.07
CA SER A 63 4.86 -10.92 -0.66
C SER A 63 5.72 -10.07 -1.60
N VAL A 64 5.12 -9.09 -2.27
CA VAL A 64 5.84 -8.12 -3.12
C VAL A 64 6.83 -7.30 -2.29
N MET A 65 6.38 -6.77 -1.15
CA MET A 65 7.21 -5.96 -0.24
C MET A 65 8.43 -6.74 0.27
N LEU A 66 8.30 -8.05 0.52
CA LEU A 66 9.41 -8.89 0.97
C LEU A 66 10.48 -9.14 -0.12
N LEU A 67 10.18 -8.84 -1.39
CA LEU A 67 11.13 -8.91 -2.50
C LEU A 67 11.87 -7.59 -2.73
N TRP A 68 11.47 -6.52 -2.06
CA TRP A 68 12.19 -5.25 -2.17
C TRP A 68 13.63 -5.43 -1.72
N PRO A 69 14.59 -4.77 -2.38
CA PRO A 69 15.96 -4.78 -1.91
C PRO A 69 15.92 -4.34 -0.45
N MET A 70 16.36 -5.21 0.46
CA MET A 70 16.48 -4.86 1.86
C MET A 70 17.27 -3.57 1.92
N HIS A 71 16.66 -2.49 2.41
CA HIS A 71 17.38 -1.27 2.73
C HIS A 71 18.58 -1.70 3.56
N SER A 72 19.77 -1.66 2.98
CA SER A 72 20.97 -1.86 3.76
C SER A 72 20.91 -0.83 4.89
N GLU A 73 21.18 -1.23 6.12
CA GLU A 73 21.09 -0.39 7.33
C GLU A 73 21.76 1.00 7.21
N LYS A 74 22.56 1.22 6.17
CA LYS A 74 23.12 2.50 5.73
C LYS A 74 22.11 3.59 5.35
N ASP A 75 20.88 3.24 4.98
CA ASP A 75 19.87 4.26 4.59
C ASP A 75 19.16 4.89 5.82
N PHE A 76 19.27 4.30 7.01
CA PHE A 76 18.67 4.83 8.24
C PHE A 76 19.53 5.86 8.98
N HIS A 77 20.74 6.15 8.47
CA HIS A 77 21.70 7.07 9.08
C HIS A 77 21.98 8.32 8.23
N ARG A 78 21.09 8.69 7.30
CA ARG A 78 21.27 9.86 6.46
C ARG A 78 20.20 10.91 6.66
#